data_AF-A0A067NZK1-F1
#
_entry.id   AF-A0A067NZK1-F1
#
_cell.length_a   1.000
_cell.length_b   1.000
_cell.length_c   1.000
_cell.angle_alpha   90.00
_cell.angle_beta   90.00
_cell.angle_gamma   90.00
#
_symmetry.space_group_name_H-M   'P 1'
#
loop_
_entity.id
_entity.type
_entity.pdbx_description
1 polymer ?
#
loop_
_entity_poly.entity_id
_entity_poly.type
_entity_poly.pdbx_seq_one_letter_code
_entity_poly.pdbx_strand_id
1 'polypeptide(L)'
;MWGKVRSRIASSLAVLPCHCGATYLPVDGDRRGGQILRVAATLEKTPSHRRRIRHLFISDAPSSPPPSSKHERADTDPAVETAMIKILHFAASTLESLAFLATTPWTSTCLISQLFRVSFPRLLELAVHGYYPFPSASKSMPALQRLHLSGNRNPHGLFQLGGLEASCPSISRLRISGVERAVAFAHELDGLLQPSSSPSACIASGRQAFFAATLPKKMRILMVQPAPVSVKSVRSARLTKDMMHVLEALDRSAKGEDGGVAFHVLDEQDVDDGSETKRLKADWMDRLGGGEGCWALRS
;
A
#
# COMPACT_ATOMS: atom_id res chain seq x y z
N MET A 1 20.17 28.47 27.42
CA MET A 1 19.69 28.63 26.03
C MET A 1 19.30 27.26 25.48
N TRP A 2 18.03 26.87 25.62
CA TRP A 2 17.49 25.64 25.05
C TRP A 2 16.29 26.04 24.19
N GLY A 3 16.46 25.96 22.87
CA GLY A 3 15.46 26.37 21.89
C GLY A 3 14.34 25.35 21.79
N LYS A 4 13.15 25.72 22.28
CA LYS A 4 11.88 25.02 22.04
C LYS A 4 11.52 25.13 20.55
N VAL A 5 11.73 24.05 19.78
CA VAL A 5 11.11 23.90 18.46
C VAL A 5 9.67 23.42 18.66
N ARG A 6 8.71 24.36 18.57
CA ARG A 6 7.28 24.07 18.51
C ARG A 6 6.93 23.61 17.09
N SER A 7 6.79 22.31 16.89
CA SER A 7 6.08 21.75 15.73
C SER A 7 4.57 21.82 15.99
N ARG A 8 3.87 22.69 15.25
CA ARG A 8 2.40 22.65 15.11
C ARG A 8 2.11 22.24 13.66
N ILE A 9 1.81 20.97 13.45
CA ILE A 9 1.21 20.47 12.19
C ILE A 9 -0.22 20.07 12.52
N ALA A 10 -1.17 20.88 12.05
CA ALA A 10 -2.60 20.62 12.19
C ALA A 10 -3.09 19.70 11.06
N SER A 11 -3.81 18.66 11.43
CA SER A 11 -4.30 17.59 10.56
C SER A 11 -5.70 17.90 10.02
N SER A 12 -5.84 18.12 8.70
CA SER A 12 -6.92 17.58 7.85
C SER A 12 -6.83 18.12 6.41
N LEU A 13 -6.76 17.17 5.47
CA LEU A 13 -7.18 17.17 4.05
C LEU A 13 -7.26 18.49 3.24
N ALA A 14 -6.67 18.40 2.04
CA ALA A 14 -6.66 19.35 0.94
C ALA A 14 -6.02 20.72 1.26
N VAL A 15 -4.70 20.78 1.21
CA VAL A 15 -3.96 22.04 1.22
C VAL A 15 -3.58 22.42 -0.22
N LEU A 16 -4.24 23.44 -0.76
CA LEU A 16 -3.63 24.52 -1.56
C LEU A 16 -4.56 25.76 -1.42
N PRO A 17 -4.02 26.99 -1.30
CA PRO A 17 -2.87 27.48 -2.06
C PRO A 17 -1.74 28.13 -1.22
N CYS A 18 -0.50 28.06 -1.73
CA CYS A 18 0.63 28.80 -1.16
C CYS A 18 0.52 30.30 -1.49
N HIS A 19 0.18 31.12 -0.50
CA HIS A 19 1.09 32.06 0.17
C HIS A 19 0.30 32.82 1.26
N CYS A 20 0.75 32.68 2.51
CA CYS A 20 0.29 33.41 3.71
C CYS A 20 -1.23 33.35 4.02
N GLY A 21 -1.66 32.38 4.83
CA GLY A 21 -2.97 32.39 5.49
C GLY A 21 -3.65 31.03 5.49
N ALA A 22 -3.70 30.38 6.64
CA ALA A 22 -4.45 29.14 6.83
C ALA A 22 -5.95 29.45 6.88
N THR A 23 -6.70 29.00 5.89
CA THR A 23 -8.17 29.11 5.90
C THR A 23 -8.77 27.76 6.27
N TYR A 24 -9.36 27.69 7.47
CA TYR A 24 -10.21 26.60 7.93
C TYR A 24 -11.61 26.73 7.30
N LEU A 25 -12.15 25.64 6.75
CA LEU A 25 -13.58 25.55 6.43
C LEU A 25 -14.21 24.48 7.33
N PRO A 26 -15.05 24.86 8.33
CA PRO A 26 -15.64 23.92 9.26
C PRO A 26 -16.87 23.29 8.63
N VAL A 27 -17.02 21.97 8.77
CA VAL A 27 -18.22 21.30 8.28
C VAL A 27 -18.50 20.02 9.17
N ASP A 28 -19.55 19.99 10.02
CA ASP A 28 -20.22 18.91 10.85
C ASP A 28 -20.80 17.59 10.23
N GLY A 29 -20.34 16.42 10.67
CA GLY A 29 -21.24 15.24 10.79
C GLY A 29 -22.04 14.77 9.57
N ASP A 30 -21.38 14.46 8.44
CA ASP A 30 -21.71 13.42 7.42
C ASP A 30 -20.71 13.46 6.23
N ARG A 31 -19.47 13.91 6.49
CA ARG A 31 -18.83 14.92 5.60
C ARG A 31 -17.62 14.46 4.78
N ARG A 32 -17.38 13.16 4.61
CA ARG A 32 -16.26 12.68 3.74
C ARG A 32 -16.61 12.63 2.25
N GLY A 33 -17.74 12.04 1.87
CA GLY A 33 -18.19 12.04 0.47
C GLY A 33 -18.29 13.47 -0.09
N GLY A 34 -18.90 14.36 0.69
CA GLY A 34 -18.95 15.80 0.38
C GLY A 34 -17.58 16.49 0.37
N GLN A 35 -16.58 16.02 1.12
CA GLN A 35 -15.22 16.56 1.01
C GLN A 35 -14.54 16.13 -0.29
N ILE A 36 -14.63 14.86 -0.66
CA ILE A 36 -14.03 14.34 -1.90
C ILE A 36 -14.63 15.06 -3.11
N LEU A 37 -15.97 15.17 -3.16
CA LEU A 37 -16.68 15.89 -4.23
C LEU A 37 -16.23 17.36 -4.33
N ARG A 38 -16.12 18.07 -3.20
CA ARG A 38 -15.68 19.48 -3.17
C ARG A 38 -14.23 19.65 -3.61
N VAL A 39 -13.34 18.74 -3.20
CA VAL A 39 -11.94 18.76 -3.63
C VAL A 39 -11.86 18.53 -5.13
N ALA A 40 -12.56 17.52 -5.66
CA ALA A 40 -12.61 17.27 -7.10
C ALA A 40 -13.12 18.49 -7.88
N ALA A 41 -14.23 19.10 -7.45
CA ALA A 41 -14.78 20.30 -8.09
C ALA A 41 -13.83 21.52 -8.01
N THR A 42 -13.09 21.66 -6.91
CA THR A 42 -12.10 22.73 -6.74
C THR A 42 -10.91 22.54 -7.68
N LEU A 43 -10.40 21.30 -7.78
CA LEU A 43 -9.29 20.97 -8.69
C LEU A 43 -9.69 21.11 -10.15
N GLU A 44 -10.91 20.74 -10.51
CA GLU A 44 -11.47 20.90 -11.86
C GLU A 44 -11.44 22.36 -12.31
N LYS A 45 -11.84 23.29 -11.43
CA LYS A 45 -11.81 24.75 -11.68
C LYS A 45 -10.41 25.36 -11.60
N THR A 46 -9.47 24.70 -10.93
CA THR A 46 -8.10 25.21 -10.77
C THR A 46 -7.29 24.93 -12.05
N PRO A 47 -6.60 25.90 -12.67
CA PRO A 47 -5.75 25.65 -13.84
C PRO A 47 -4.62 24.65 -13.54
N SER A 48 -4.24 23.82 -14.52
CA SER A 48 -3.25 22.73 -14.36
C SER A 48 -1.92 23.19 -13.75
N HIS A 49 -1.39 24.34 -14.17
CA HIS A 49 -0.13 24.89 -13.66
C HIS A 49 -0.17 25.30 -12.17
N ARG A 50 -1.37 25.48 -11.60
CA ARG A 50 -1.59 25.79 -10.17
C ARG A 50 -1.87 24.54 -9.32
N ARG A 51 -2.14 23.39 -9.94
CA ARG A 51 -2.37 22.11 -9.24
C ARG A 51 -1.04 21.51 -8.80
N ARG A 52 -0.48 22.02 -7.69
CA ARG A 52 0.81 21.55 -7.14
C ARG A 52 0.60 20.61 -5.95
N ILE A 53 -0.01 19.46 -6.21
CA ILE A 53 -0.32 18.47 -5.17
C ILE A 53 0.84 17.49 -5.07
N ARG A 54 1.65 17.58 -4.01
CA ARG A 54 2.81 16.69 -3.79
C ARG A 54 2.49 15.49 -2.90
N HIS A 55 1.60 15.68 -1.95
CA HIS A 55 1.25 14.67 -0.96
C HIS A 55 -0.27 14.54 -0.91
N LEU A 56 -0.76 13.30 -1.02
CA LEU A 56 -2.18 13.03 -1.04
C LEU A 56 -2.51 11.80 -0.20
N PHE A 57 -3.56 11.93 0.61
CA PHE A 57 -4.17 10.83 1.36
C PHE A 57 -5.64 10.75 0.94
N ILE A 58 -6.06 9.61 0.40
CA ILE A 58 -7.46 9.34 0.02
C ILE A 58 -7.94 8.13 0.81
N SER A 59 -9.14 8.21 1.36
CA SER A 59 -9.77 7.13 2.14
C SER A 59 -11.27 7.09 1.87
N ASP A 60 -11.79 5.91 1.53
CA ASP A 60 -13.23 5.62 1.49
C ASP A 60 -13.82 5.22 2.85
N ALA A 61 -12.95 4.94 3.83
CA ALA A 61 -13.36 4.41 5.12
C ALA A 61 -14.35 5.36 5.81
N PRO A 62 -15.44 4.80 6.40
CA PRO A 62 -16.45 5.60 7.06
C PRO A 62 -15.84 6.35 8.26
N SER A 63 -16.34 7.56 8.51
CA SER A 63 -15.81 8.41 9.61
C SER A 63 -16.13 7.87 10.99
N SER A 64 -17.20 7.08 11.10
CA SER A 64 -17.64 6.39 12.30
C SER A 64 -17.77 4.91 12.00
N PRO A 65 -17.45 4.01 12.95
CA PRO A 65 -17.81 2.61 12.81
C PRO A 65 -19.33 2.52 12.59
N PRO A 66 -19.81 1.67 11.66
CA PRO A 66 -21.24 1.50 11.47
C PRO A 66 -21.86 1.05 12.81
N PRO A 67 -23.04 1.57 13.18
CA PRO A 67 -23.77 1.04 14.32
C PRO A 67 -23.91 -0.47 14.14
N SER A 68 -23.70 -1.24 15.21
CA SER A 68 -23.54 -2.71 15.23
C SER A 68 -24.76 -3.51 14.76
N SER A 69 -25.79 -2.87 14.21
CA SER A 69 -27.03 -3.48 13.75
C SER A 69 -27.06 -3.52 12.23
N LYS A 70 -26.81 -4.72 11.69
CA LYS A 70 -27.00 -5.13 10.28
C LYS A 70 -26.04 -4.47 9.29
N HIS A 71 -25.22 -5.31 8.65
CA HIS A 71 -24.42 -4.98 7.49
C HIS A 71 -25.33 -4.65 6.29
N GLU A 72 -25.99 -3.50 6.31
CA GLU A 72 -26.49 -2.92 5.07
C GLU A 72 -25.28 -2.66 4.18
N ARG A 73 -25.40 -3.10 2.92
CA ARG A 73 -24.43 -2.79 1.89
C ARG A 73 -24.45 -1.28 1.71
N ALA A 74 -23.57 -0.57 2.42
CA ALA A 74 -23.29 0.81 2.12
C ALA A 74 -22.53 0.81 0.79
N ASP A 75 -23.27 0.74 -0.31
CA ASP A 75 -22.71 0.98 -1.63
C ASP A 75 -22.10 2.38 -1.60
N THR A 76 -20.82 2.46 -1.99
CA THR A 76 -20.16 3.76 -2.06
C THR A 76 -20.86 4.53 -3.19
N ASP A 77 -21.22 5.79 -2.92
CA ASP A 77 -21.82 6.66 -3.93
C ASP A 77 -20.91 6.71 -5.18
N PRO A 78 -21.39 6.29 -6.36
CA PRO A 78 -20.61 6.30 -7.60
C PRO A 78 -20.02 7.68 -7.94
N ALA A 79 -20.66 8.77 -7.49
CA ALA A 79 -20.14 10.12 -7.64
C ALA A 79 -18.86 10.33 -6.82
N VAL A 80 -18.77 9.73 -5.62
CA VAL A 80 -17.58 9.79 -4.76
C VAL A 80 -16.43 9.00 -5.39
N GLU A 81 -16.69 7.81 -5.93
CA GLU A 81 -15.68 7.03 -6.66
C GLU A 81 -15.13 7.78 -7.87
N THR A 82 -16.04 8.34 -8.68
CA THR A 82 -15.68 9.17 -9.84
C THR A 82 -14.83 10.36 -9.42
N ALA A 83 -15.18 11.00 -8.31
CA ALA A 83 -14.43 12.13 -7.76
C ALA A 83 -13.04 11.72 -7.24
N MET A 84 -12.89 10.56 -6.59
CA MET A 84 -11.57 10.01 -6.22
C MET A 84 -10.69 9.80 -7.45
N ILE A 85 -11.23 9.20 -8.51
CA ILE A 85 -10.50 8.97 -9.77
C ILE A 85 -10.09 10.30 -10.40
N LYS A 86 -10.98 11.30 -10.44
CA LYS A 86 -10.66 12.65 -10.93
C LYS A 86 -9.51 13.29 -10.13
N ILE A 87 -9.55 13.20 -8.80
CA ILE A 87 -8.50 13.74 -7.94
C ILE A 87 -7.14 13.09 -8.26
N LEU A 88 -7.10 11.77 -8.43
CA LEU A 88 -5.88 11.05 -8.82
C LEU A 88 -5.30 11.61 -10.14
N HIS A 89 -6.15 11.77 -11.16
CA HIS A 89 -5.73 12.34 -12.44
C HIS A 89 -5.24 13.79 -12.33
N PHE A 90 -5.89 14.61 -11.51
CA PHE A 90 -5.48 16.01 -11.31
C PHE A 90 -4.17 16.15 -10.54
N ALA A 91 -3.85 15.21 -9.64
CA ALA A 91 -2.61 15.19 -8.88
C ALA A 91 -1.45 14.49 -9.62
N ALA A 92 -1.76 13.66 -10.62
CA ALA A 92 -0.86 12.64 -11.17
C ALA A 92 0.55 13.16 -11.53
N SER A 93 0.64 14.30 -12.20
CA SER A 93 1.90 14.86 -12.70
C SER A 93 2.78 15.51 -11.63
N THR A 94 2.23 15.85 -10.46
CA THR A 94 2.96 16.53 -9.38
C THR A 94 3.12 15.69 -8.12
N LEU A 95 2.44 14.55 -8.05
CA LEU A 95 2.37 13.73 -6.84
C LEU A 95 3.69 13.02 -6.57
N GLU A 96 4.18 13.15 -5.34
CA GLU A 96 5.44 12.56 -4.85
C GLU A 96 5.16 11.47 -3.80
N SER A 97 4.09 11.59 -3.02
CA SER A 97 3.66 10.59 -2.04
C SER A 97 2.14 10.43 -2.04
N LEU A 98 1.68 9.17 -2.07
CA LEU A 98 0.26 8.80 -2.04
C LEU A 98 0.00 7.70 -1.02
N ALA A 99 -0.98 7.92 -0.15
CA ALA A 99 -1.63 6.87 0.63
C ALA A 99 -3.09 6.73 0.17
N PHE A 100 -3.45 5.54 -0.29
CA PHE A 100 -4.75 5.25 -0.88
C PHE A 100 -5.42 4.08 -0.14
N LEU A 101 -6.51 4.38 0.55
CA LEU A 101 -7.25 3.46 1.38
C LEU A 101 -8.64 3.22 0.80
N ALA A 102 -8.85 2.00 0.29
CA ALA A 102 -10.13 1.52 -0.21
C ALA A 102 -10.55 0.27 0.58
N THR A 103 -11.30 0.49 1.66
CA THR A 103 -11.78 -0.50 2.61
C THR A 103 -13.03 -1.23 2.14
N THR A 104 -13.80 -0.65 1.22
CA THR A 104 -15.03 -1.25 0.71
C THR A 104 -14.71 -2.40 -0.26
N PRO A 105 -15.05 -3.67 0.06
CA PRO A 105 -14.63 -4.83 -0.73
C PRO A 105 -15.10 -4.81 -2.19
N TRP A 106 -16.26 -4.21 -2.44
CA TRP A 106 -16.92 -4.19 -3.75
C TRP A 106 -16.26 -3.19 -4.71
N THR A 107 -15.67 -2.12 -4.18
CA THR A 107 -15.21 -0.96 -4.95
C THR A 107 -13.68 -0.85 -4.94
N SER A 108 -13.01 -1.42 -3.92
CA SER A 108 -11.55 -1.32 -3.76
C SER A 108 -10.79 -1.85 -4.96
N THR A 109 -11.18 -3.00 -5.51
CA THR A 109 -10.50 -3.59 -6.67
C THR A 109 -10.60 -2.68 -7.89
N CYS A 110 -11.77 -2.07 -8.12
CA CYS A 110 -11.98 -1.14 -9.22
C CYS A 110 -11.15 0.14 -9.03
N LEU A 111 -11.25 0.78 -7.86
CA LEU A 111 -10.54 2.01 -7.55
C LEU A 111 -9.02 1.84 -7.63
N ILE A 112 -8.49 0.74 -7.07
CA ILE A 112 -7.06 0.45 -7.09
C ILE A 112 -6.59 0.04 -8.50
N SER A 113 -7.43 -0.64 -9.28
CA SER A 113 -7.14 -0.89 -10.71
C SER A 113 -6.97 0.42 -11.49
N GLN A 114 -7.85 1.40 -11.26
CA GLN A 114 -7.73 2.72 -11.87
C GLN A 114 -6.47 3.45 -11.38
N LEU A 115 -6.16 3.37 -10.08
CA LEU A 115 -4.92 3.91 -9.52
C LEU A 115 -3.68 3.39 -10.26
N PHE A 116 -3.57 2.08 -10.49
CA PHE A 116 -2.41 1.51 -11.19
C PHE A 116 -2.33 1.85 -12.69
N ARG A 117 -3.44 2.29 -13.30
CA ARG A 117 -3.49 2.73 -14.71
C ARG A 117 -3.09 4.20 -14.89
N VAL A 118 -3.22 5.03 -13.87
CA VAL A 118 -2.81 6.43 -13.94
C VAL A 118 -1.29 6.53 -13.94
N SER A 119 -0.74 7.36 -14.83
CA SER A 119 0.70 7.61 -14.87
C SER A 119 1.09 8.65 -13.82
N PHE A 120 1.92 8.26 -12.87
CA PHE A 120 2.50 9.12 -11.84
C PHE A 120 4.02 9.25 -12.04
N PRO A 121 4.49 10.15 -12.92
CA PRO A 121 5.91 10.24 -13.29
C PRO A 121 6.83 10.65 -12.14
N ARG A 122 6.28 11.25 -11.06
CA ARG A 122 7.04 11.79 -9.91
C ARG A 122 6.77 11.06 -8.60
N LEU A 123 5.90 10.05 -8.60
CA LEU A 123 5.52 9.36 -7.37
C LEU A 123 6.70 8.54 -6.87
N LEU A 124 7.16 8.83 -5.66
CA LEU A 124 8.28 8.17 -5.00
C LEU A 124 7.81 7.12 -4.00
N GLU A 125 6.66 7.36 -3.38
CA GLU A 125 6.10 6.54 -2.31
C GLU A 125 4.61 6.31 -2.51
N LEU A 126 4.19 5.04 -2.50
CA LEU A 126 2.81 4.61 -2.63
C LEU A 126 2.47 3.62 -1.51
N ALA A 127 1.45 3.92 -0.72
CA ALA A 127 0.84 2.98 0.19
C ALA A 127 -0.61 2.72 -0.22
N VAL A 128 -0.97 1.44 -0.38
CA VAL A 128 -2.31 1.00 -0.77
C VAL A 128 -2.83 0.04 0.27
N HIS A 129 -4.08 0.26 0.68
CA HIS A 129 -4.82 -0.66 1.51
C HIS A 129 -6.18 -0.97 0.88
N GLY A 130 -6.48 -2.26 0.72
CA GLY A 130 -7.74 -2.75 0.15
C GLY A 130 -7.53 -4.05 -0.62
N TYR A 131 -8.57 -4.51 -1.32
CA TYR A 131 -8.39 -5.58 -2.30
C TYR A 131 -7.81 -4.97 -3.56
N TYR A 132 -6.53 -5.24 -3.82
CA TYR A 132 -5.80 -4.69 -4.95
C TYR A 132 -5.59 -5.76 -6.05
N PRO A 133 -5.77 -5.42 -7.33
CA PRO A 133 -5.17 -6.18 -8.41
C PRO A 133 -3.65 -5.94 -8.42
N PHE A 134 -2.89 -6.82 -9.07
CA PHE A 134 -1.46 -6.58 -9.26
C PHE A 134 -1.21 -5.52 -10.34
N PRO A 135 -0.18 -4.66 -10.19
CA PRO A 135 0.20 -3.70 -11.21
C PRO A 135 0.51 -4.38 -12.55
N SER A 136 -0.13 -3.91 -13.63
CA SER A 136 0.04 -4.47 -14.98
C SER A 136 0.29 -3.40 -16.06
N ALA A 137 0.12 -2.13 -15.74
CA ALA A 137 0.31 -1.04 -16.69
C ALA A 137 1.80 -0.67 -16.80
N SER A 138 2.37 -0.85 -17.99
CA SER A 138 3.78 -0.55 -18.24
C SER A 138 4.12 0.92 -17.96
N LYS A 139 5.19 1.15 -17.19
CA LYS A 139 5.77 2.45 -16.83
C LYS A 139 4.77 3.46 -16.27
N SER A 140 3.75 3.00 -15.55
CA SER A 140 2.81 3.90 -14.88
C SER A 140 3.48 4.73 -13.78
N MET A 141 4.43 4.17 -13.03
CA MET A 141 5.07 4.85 -11.90
C MET A 141 6.61 4.70 -11.96
N PRO A 142 7.27 5.34 -12.95
CA PRO A 142 8.69 5.08 -13.24
C PRO A 142 9.65 5.51 -12.13
N ALA A 143 9.25 6.48 -11.29
CA ALA A 143 10.04 7.00 -10.18
C ALA A 143 9.73 6.31 -8.84
N LEU A 144 8.78 5.37 -8.79
CA LEU A 144 8.32 4.77 -7.54
C LEU A 144 9.45 3.95 -6.92
N GLN A 145 9.85 4.34 -5.71
CA GLN A 145 10.93 3.67 -4.96
C GLN A 145 10.38 2.78 -3.85
N ARG A 146 9.21 3.12 -3.30
CA ARG A 146 8.64 2.52 -2.10
C ARG A 146 7.17 2.19 -2.32
N LEU A 147 6.83 0.91 -2.21
CA LEU A 147 5.46 0.41 -2.38
C LEU A 147 5.02 -0.40 -1.16
N HIS A 148 3.95 0.04 -0.50
CA HIS A 148 3.32 -0.69 0.59
C HIS A 148 1.97 -1.20 0.13
N LEU A 149 1.77 -2.52 0.17
CA LEU A 149 0.53 -3.19 -0.14
C LEU A 149 -0.05 -3.82 1.12
N SER A 150 -1.32 -3.57 1.39
CA SER A 150 -2.04 -4.17 2.52
C SER A 150 -3.50 -4.45 2.15
N GLY A 151 -4.13 -5.35 2.89
CA GLY A 151 -5.54 -5.73 2.69
C GLY A 151 -5.76 -7.02 1.88
N ASN A 152 -4.79 -7.47 1.09
CA ASN A 152 -4.83 -8.80 0.46
C ASN A 152 -4.11 -9.83 1.33
N ARG A 153 -4.86 -10.80 1.85
CA ARG A 153 -4.36 -11.85 2.75
C ARG A 153 -3.41 -12.84 2.07
N ASN A 154 -3.54 -13.03 0.76
CA ASN A 154 -2.71 -13.97 0.00
C ASN A 154 -2.32 -13.33 -1.35
N PRO A 155 -1.23 -12.55 -1.40
CA PRO A 155 -0.77 -11.87 -2.61
C PRO A 155 0.04 -12.80 -3.53
N HIS A 156 -0.28 -14.09 -3.57
CA HIS A 156 0.36 -15.03 -4.49
C HIS A 156 0.17 -14.60 -5.95
N GLY A 157 1.26 -14.59 -6.71
CA GLY A 157 1.33 -14.14 -8.09
C GLY A 157 1.78 -12.69 -8.24
N LEU A 158 2.10 -11.99 -7.16
CA LEU A 158 2.58 -10.60 -7.20
C LEU A 158 3.88 -10.46 -8.01
N PHE A 159 4.74 -11.48 -7.98
CA PHE A 159 6.01 -11.48 -8.70
C PHE A 159 5.95 -12.23 -10.04
N GLN A 160 4.80 -12.79 -10.38
CA GLN A 160 4.59 -13.44 -11.67
C GLN A 160 4.38 -12.39 -12.76
N LEU A 161 4.65 -12.77 -14.01
CA LEU A 161 4.43 -11.94 -15.22
C LEU A 161 5.27 -10.65 -15.31
N GLY A 162 6.15 -10.36 -14.34
CA GLY A 162 6.98 -9.15 -14.33
C GLY A 162 6.19 -7.84 -14.24
N GLY A 163 4.91 -7.88 -13.86
CA GLY A 163 4.02 -6.71 -13.84
C GLY A 163 4.53 -5.59 -12.90
N LEU A 164 5.14 -5.99 -11.77
CA LEU A 164 5.72 -5.06 -10.81
C LEU A 164 6.92 -4.30 -11.39
N GLU A 165 7.87 -4.99 -12.04
CA GLU A 165 9.02 -4.35 -12.70
C GLU A 165 8.57 -3.49 -13.89
N ALA A 166 7.60 -3.97 -14.68
CA ALA A 166 7.06 -3.22 -15.81
C ALA A 166 6.40 -1.92 -15.36
N SER A 167 5.62 -1.94 -14.27
CA SER A 167 4.87 -0.77 -13.78
C SER A 167 5.76 0.19 -13.00
N CYS A 168 6.64 -0.35 -12.14
CA CYS A 168 7.43 0.38 -11.15
C CYS A 168 8.92 -0.01 -11.23
N PRO A 169 9.63 0.31 -12.33
CA PRO A 169 10.99 -0.17 -12.58
C PRO A 169 12.05 0.35 -11.59
N SER A 170 11.75 1.40 -10.83
CA SER A 170 12.64 1.98 -9.81
C SER A 170 12.38 1.48 -8.39
N ILE A 171 11.48 0.50 -8.22
CA ILE A 171 11.12 0.00 -6.89
C ILE A 171 12.34 -0.60 -6.19
N SER A 172 12.58 -0.13 -4.97
CA SER A 172 13.73 -0.51 -4.13
C SER A 172 13.29 -1.13 -2.81
N ARG A 173 12.13 -0.71 -2.29
CA ARG A 173 11.54 -1.21 -1.05
C ARG A 173 10.09 -1.60 -1.29
N LEU A 174 9.76 -2.85 -0.98
CA LEU A 174 8.41 -3.39 -1.03
C LEU A 174 8.02 -3.86 0.37
N ARG A 175 6.87 -3.39 0.88
CA ARG A 175 6.26 -3.88 2.11
C ARG A 175 4.91 -4.49 1.78
N ILE A 176 4.65 -5.68 2.32
CA ILE A 176 3.39 -6.39 2.18
C ILE A 176 2.88 -6.68 3.58
N SER A 177 1.70 -6.19 3.94
CA SER A 177 1.15 -6.32 5.30
C SER A 177 -0.21 -7.00 5.31
N GLY A 178 -0.50 -7.71 6.41
CA GLY A 178 -1.75 -8.43 6.59
C GLY A 178 -1.79 -9.77 5.86
N VAL A 179 -0.62 -10.40 5.66
CA VAL A 179 -0.51 -11.71 5.02
C VAL A 179 -1.02 -12.79 5.98
N GLU A 180 -1.99 -13.59 5.55
CA GLU A 180 -2.67 -14.58 6.40
C GLU A 180 -2.88 -15.89 5.63
N ARG A 181 -2.40 -17.01 6.18
CA ARG A 181 -2.57 -18.37 5.60
C ARG A 181 -2.10 -18.49 4.14
N ALA A 182 -1.13 -17.66 3.74
CA ALA A 182 -0.65 -17.52 2.38
C ALA A 182 0.54 -18.45 2.08
N VAL A 183 0.35 -19.76 2.26
CA VAL A 183 1.42 -20.75 2.05
C VAL A 183 1.98 -20.70 0.62
N ALA A 184 1.11 -20.51 -0.38
CA ALA A 184 1.54 -20.37 -1.78
C ALA A 184 2.42 -19.14 -2.01
N PHE A 185 2.08 -18.00 -1.40
CA PHE A 185 2.90 -16.79 -1.45
C PHE A 185 4.23 -16.97 -0.73
N ALA A 186 4.26 -17.65 0.42
CA ALA A 186 5.51 -17.95 1.12
C ALA A 186 6.46 -18.81 0.28
N HIS A 187 5.95 -19.82 -0.43
CA HIS A 187 6.74 -20.61 -1.37
C HIS A 187 7.16 -19.84 -2.63
N GLU A 188 6.33 -18.91 -3.11
CA GLU A 188 6.72 -17.99 -4.20
C GLU A 188 7.94 -17.16 -3.78
N LEU A 189 7.94 -16.62 -2.56
CA LEU A 189 9.09 -15.90 -1.99
C LEU A 189 10.32 -16.79 -1.82
N ASP A 190 10.12 -18.01 -1.33
CA ASP A 190 11.20 -18.98 -1.15
C ASP A 190 11.92 -19.27 -2.47
N GLY A 191 11.16 -19.54 -3.55
CA GLY A 191 11.72 -19.74 -4.88
C GLY A 191 12.39 -18.51 -5.49
N LEU A 192 12.02 -17.30 -5.06
CA LEU A 192 12.60 -16.03 -5.54
C LEU A 192 13.90 -15.66 -4.83
N LEU A 193 14.00 -15.98 -3.54
CA LEU A 193 15.09 -15.54 -2.67
C LEU A 193 16.17 -16.61 -2.50
N GLN A 194 15.87 -17.88 -2.77
CA GLN A 194 16.92 -18.89 -2.79
C GLN A 194 17.85 -18.70 -4.00
N PRO A 195 19.18 -18.76 -3.81
CA PRO A 195 20.12 -18.72 -4.91
C PRO A 195 19.85 -19.90 -5.84
N SER A 196 19.60 -19.61 -7.11
CA SER A 196 19.27 -20.62 -8.11
C SER A 196 20.40 -21.64 -8.25
N SER A 197 20.29 -22.78 -7.58
CA SER A 197 21.10 -23.96 -7.88
C SER A 197 20.61 -24.54 -9.21
N SER A 198 21.11 -23.96 -10.31
CA SER A 198 20.91 -24.38 -11.70
C SER A 198 19.46 -24.31 -12.26
N PRO A 199 19.27 -23.88 -13.52
CA PRO A 199 17.99 -23.95 -14.24
C PRO A 199 17.46 -25.37 -14.50
N SER A 200 18.14 -26.41 -13.99
CA SER A 200 17.87 -27.81 -14.30
C SER A 200 16.95 -28.50 -13.27
N ALA A 201 16.72 -27.90 -12.09
CA ALA A 201 15.87 -28.51 -11.06
C ALA A 201 14.37 -28.44 -11.37
N CYS A 202 13.92 -27.48 -12.20
CA CYS A 202 12.51 -27.33 -12.58
C CYS A 202 12.03 -28.35 -13.63
N ILE A 203 12.93 -29.04 -14.32
CA ILE A 203 12.57 -30.13 -15.25
C ILE A 203 12.22 -31.42 -14.48
N ALA A 204 12.83 -31.64 -13.31
CA ALA A 204 12.64 -32.87 -12.53
C ALA A 204 11.26 -33.00 -11.85
N SER A 205 10.48 -31.92 -11.73
CA SER A 205 9.15 -31.94 -11.10
C SER A 205 7.97 -31.94 -12.07
N GLY A 206 8.19 -31.97 -13.39
CA GLY A 206 7.10 -31.99 -14.39
C GLY A 206 6.15 -30.77 -14.37
N ARG A 207 6.42 -29.77 -13.53
CA ARG A 207 5.71 -28.50 -13.48
C ARG A 207 6.50 -27.47 -14.27
N GLN A 208 6.20 -27.33 -15.56
CA GLN A 208 6.53 -26.10 -16.26
C GLN A 208 5.83 -24.96 -15.50
N ALA A 209 6.60 -24.15 -14.78
CA ALA A 209 6.09 -22.90 -14.24
C ALA A 209 5.78 -22.01 -15.45
N PHE A 210 4.54 -22.03 -15.93
CA PHE A 210 4.08 -21.20 -17.05
C PHE A 210 4.35 -19.71 -16.82
N PHE A 211 4.53 -19.30 -15.55
CA PHE A 211 4.88 -17.94 -15.15
C PHE A 211 6.00 -17.98 -14.10
N ALA A 212 7.24 -17.79 -14.54
CA ALA A 212 8.37 -17.63 -13.63
C ALA A 212 8.19 -16.34 -12.81
N ALA A 213 8.31 -16.46 -11.48
CA ALA A 213 8.33 -15.30 -10.61
C ALA A 213 9.69 -14.59 -10.75
N THR A 214 9.70 -13.25 -10.75
CA THR A 214 10.93 -12.46 -10.80
C THR A 214 10.90 -11.27 -9.85
N LEU A 215 12.04 -10.96 -9.22
CA LEU A 215 12.21 -9.75 -8.43
C LEU A 215 12.60 -8.58 -9.35
N PRO A 216 12.05 -7.37 -9.14
CA PRO A 216 12.53 -6.17 -9.82
C PRO A 216 14.03 -5.95 -9.57
N LYS A 217 14.79 -5.62 -10.62
CA LYS A 217 16.27 -5.52 -10.57
C LYS A 217 16.84 -4.55 -9.53
N LYS A 218 16.10 -3.48 -9.24
CA LYS A 218 16.48 -2.45 -8.27
C LYS A 218 15.99 -2.73 -6.85
N MET A 219 15.26 -3.83 -6.64
CA MET A 219 14.78 -4.19 -5.32
C MET A 219 15.96 -4.45 -4.38
N ARG A 220 15.86 -3.94 -3.16
CA ARG A 220 16.87 -4.06 -2.12
C ARG A 220 16.29 -4.54 -0.81
N ILE A 221 15.04 -4.17 -0.51
CA ILE A 221 14.39 -4.51 0.74
C ILE A 221 12.99 -5.05 0.46
N LEU A 222 12.69 -6.23 0.98
CA LEU A 222 11.37 -6.85 0.96
C LEU A 222 10.92 -7.12 2.40
N MET A 223 9.83 -6.49 2.81
CA MET A 223 9.26 -6.64 4.14
C MET A 223 7.91 -7.36 4.04
N VAL A 224 7.73 -8.40 4.83
CA VAL A 224 6.46 -9.12 4.96
C VAL A 224 6.00 -9.01 6.40
N GLN A 225 4.80 -8.48 6.61
CA GLN A 225 4.13 -8.44 7.91
C GLN A 225 2.93 -9.40 7.90
N PRO A 226 2.99 -10.49 8.67
CA PRO A 226 1.85 -11.37 8.88
C PRO A 226 0.67 -10.63 9.53
N ALA A 227 -0.56 -11.06 9.22
CA ALA A 227 -1.74 -10.62 9.94
C ALA A 227 -1.76 -11.20 11.37
N PRO A 228 -2.38 -10.52 12.34
CA PRO A 228 -2.56 -11.06 13.68
C PRO A 228 -3.23 -12.44 13.62
N VAL A 229 -2.70 -13.42 14.35
CA VAL A 229 -3.25 -14.78 14.32
C VAL A 229 -4.69 -14.79 14.85
N SER A 230 -5.66 -15.04 13.97
CA SER A 230 -7.04 -15.40 14.36
C SER A 230 -7.30 -16.88 14.08
N VAL A 231 -6.88 -17.76 15.00
CA VAL A 231 -7.10 -19.20 14.83
C VAL A 231 -8.58 -19.52 15.06
N LYS A 232 -9.32 -19.73 13.96
CA LYS A 232 -10.72 -20.18 14.01
C LYS A 232 -10.89 -21.70 13.83
N SER A 233 -9.84 -22.41 13.43
CA SER A 233 -9.86 -23.86 13.21
C SER A 233 -8.47 -24.49 13.19
N VAL A 234 -8.40 -25.81 13.37
CA VAL A 234 -7.15 -26.59 13.25
C VAL A 234 -6.50 -26.43 11.87
N ARG A 235 -7.31 -26.42 10.80
CA ARG A 235 -6.80 -26.17 9.44
C ARG A 235 -6.20 -24.77 9.30
N SER A 236 -6.84 -23.76 9.90
CA SER A 236 -6.33 -22.39 9.94
C SER A 236 -5.00 -22.30 10.68
N ALA A 237 -4.88 -22.98 11.83
CA ALA A 237 -3.66 -23.06 12.60
C ALA A 237 -2.52 -23.68 11.79
N ARG A 238 -2.79 -24.81 11.12
CA ARG A 238 -1.81 -25.50 10.27
C ARG A 238 -1.32 -24.62 9.14
N LEU A 239 -2.21 -24.00 8.36
CA LEU A 239 -1.80 -23.12 7.26
C LEU A 239 -1.01 -21.89 7.73
N THR A 240 -1.36 -21.33 8.89
CA THR A 240 -0.62 -20.21 9.48
C THR A 240 0.77 -20.67 9.90
N LYS A 241 0.87 -21.82 10.59
CA LYS A 241 2.14 -22.43 10.99
C LYS A 241 3.03 -22.76 9.79
N ASP A 242 2.48 -23.36 8.74
CA ASP A 242 3.22 -23.75 7.53
C ASP A 242 3.75 -22.49 6.82
N MET A 243 2.94 -21.44 6.70
CA MET A 243 3.36 -20.15 6.14
C MET A 243 4.47 -19.51 6.97
N MET A 244 4.30 -19.40 8.29
CA MET A 244 5.27 -18.79 9.18
C MET A 244 6.60 -19.54 9.19
N HIS A 245 6.56 -20.87 9.16
CA HIS A 245 7.76 -21.70 9.08
C HIS A 245 8.65 -21.33 7.87
N VAL A 246 8.04 -21.11 6.70
CA VAL A 246 8.75 -20.69 5.49
C VAL A 246 9.27 -19.26 5.61
N LEU A 247 8.43 -18.31 6.05
CA LEU A 247 8.83 -16.91 6.18
C LEU A 247 9.99 -16.72 7.16
N GLU A 248 9.95 -17.37 8.32
CA GLU A 248 11.03 -17.32 9.31
C GLU A 248 12.31 -17.99 8.81
N ALA A 249 12.21 -19.07 8.02
CA ALA A 249 13.38 -19.68 7.38
C ALA A 249 14.04 -18.71 6.41
N LEU A 250 13.25 -17.98 5.60
CA LEU A 250 13.75 -16.95 4.71
C LEU A 250 14.42 -15.79 5.46
N ASP A 251 13.80 -15.31 6.53
CA ASP A 251 14.35 -14.21 7.36
C ASP A 251 15.70 -14.58 7.98
N ARG A 252 15.87 -15.83 8.40
CA ARG A 252 17.16 -16.34 8.90
C ARG A 252 18.23 -16.42 7.82
N SER A 253 17.87 -16.88 6.61
CA SER A 253 18.82 -17.06 5.50
C SER A 253 19.23 -15.73 4.86
N ALA A 254 18.32 -14.75 4.77
CA ALA A 254 18.56 -13.48 4.09
C ALA A 254 19.44 -12.49 4.89
N LYS A 255 19.77 -12.79 6.15
CA LYS A 255 20.64 -11.96 7.00
C LYS A 255 22.14 -12.18 6.74
N GLY A 256 22.52 -13.03 5.78
CA GLY A 256 23.88 -13.57 5.65
C GLY A 256 24.66 -13.30 4.35
N GLU A 257 24.09 -12.66 3.31
CA GLU A 257 24.79 -12.54 2.02
C GLU A 257 24.90 -11.09 1.51
N ASP A 258 26.15 -10.64 1.32
CA ASP A 258 26.49 -9.35 0.71
C ASP A 258 26.04 -9.32 -0.77
N GLY A 259 25.02 -8.53 -1.06
CA GLY A 259 24.59 -8.20 -2.43
C GLY A 259 23.18 -8.66 -2.84
N GLY A 260 22.51 -9.44 -1.99
CA GLY A 260 21.12 -9.91 -2.20
C GLY A 260 20.04 -8.90 -1.82
N VAL A 261 18.77 -9.28 -2.02
CA VAL A 261 17.62 -8.52 -1.48
C VAL A 261 17.48 -8.84 0.00
N ALA A 262 17.55 -7.82 0.85
CA ALA A 262 17.29 -7.97 2.28
C ALA A 262 15.82 -8.32 2.50
N PHE A 263 15.56 -9.48 3.10
CA PHE A 263 14.23 -9.93 3.45
C PHE A 263 14.02 -9.77 4.96
N HIS A 264 12.86 -9.22 5.33
CA HIS A 264 12.48 -9.01 6.71
C HIS A 264 11.06 -9.51 6.96
N VAL A 265 10.91 -10.39 7.94
CA VAL A 265 9.61 -10.67 8.55
C VAL A 265 9.41 -9.69 9.70
N LEU A 266 8.38 -8.86 9.59
CA LEU A 266 8.00 -7.92 10.63
C LEU A 266 7.08 -8.61 11.64
N ASP A 267 7.10 -8.16 12.89
CA ASP A 267 6.22 -8.71 13.91
C ASP A 267 4.76 -8.61 13.53
N GLU A 268 4.00 -9.60 14.01
CA GLU A 268 2.55 -9.54 13.98
C GLU A 268 2.09 -8.23 14.61
N GLN A 269 1.17 -7.58 13.92
CA GLN A 269 0.59 -6.37 14.43
C GLN A 269 -0.26 -6.72 15.65
N ASP A 270 -0.09 -6.00 16.75
CA ASP A 270 -1.06 -6.06 17.84
C ASP A 270 -2.46 -5.82 17.27
N VAL A 271 -3.43 -6.55 17.81
CA VAL A 271 -4.87 -6.34 17.55
C VAL A 271 -5.27 -5.03 18.22
N ASP A 272 -4.68 -3.91 17.80
CA ASP A 272 -4.99 -2.61 18.36
C ASP A 272 -6.39 -2.19 17.92
N ASP A 273 -7.13 -1.59 18.85
CA ASP A 273 -8.51 -1.09 18.78
C ASP A 273 -8.67 0.10 17.81
N GLY A 274 -7.69 0.31 16.94
CA GLY A 274 -7.62 1.35 15.94
C GLY A 274 -8.04 0.86 14.56
N SER A 275 -8.93 1.60 13.90
CA SER A 275 -9.16 1.45 12.45
C SER A 275 -7.82 1.53 11.70
N GLU A 276 -7.51 0.58 10.82
CA GLU A 276 -6.36 0.59 9.89
C GLU A 276 -6.15 1.96 9.22
N THR A 277 -7.24 2.69 8.98
CA THR A 277 -7.24 4.09 8.54
C THR A 277 -6.38 5.01 9.41
N LYS A 278 -6.54 4.93 10.74
CA LYS A 278 -5.82 5.78 11.70
C LYS A 278 -4.33 5.46 11.64
N ARG A 279 -3.96 4.18 11.60
CA ARG A 279 -2.56 3.74 11.54
C ARG A 279 -1.90 4.16 10.23
N LEU A 280 -2.48 3.81 9.08
CA LEU A 280 -1.93 4.18 7.78
C LEU A 280 -1.78 5.70 7.65
N LYS A 281 -2.75 6.46 8.17
CA LYS A 281 -2.66 7.92 8.22
C LYS A 281 -1.55 8.41 9.14
N ALA A 282 -1.39 7.81 10.33
CA ALA A 282 -0.33 8.17 11.26
C ALA A 282 1.06 7.91 10.67
N ASP A 283 1.27 6.73 10.08
CA ASP A 283 2.52 6.36 9.41
C ASP A 283 2.82 7.29 8.23
N TRP A 284 1.81 7.62 7.42
CA TRP A 284 1.96 8.57 6.33
C TRP A 284 2.31 9.99 6.82
N MET A 285 1.68 10.45 7.90
CA MET A 285 2.00 11.76 8.50
C MET A 285 3.41 11.79 9.10
N ASP A 286 3.86 10.71 9.74
CA ASP A 286 5.22 10.57 10.25
C ASP A 286 6.24 10.68 9.11
N ARG A 287 5.97 10.03 7.98
CA ARG A 287 6.78 10.14 6.76
C ARG A 287 6.90 11.55 6.23
N LEU A 288 5.79 12.30 6.21
CA LEU A 288 5.82 13.70 5.80
C LEU A 288 6.59 14.58 6.78
N GLY A 289 6.66 14.18 8.05
CA GLY A 289 7.49 14.81 9.08
C GLY A 289 8.98 14.44 9.01
N GLY A 290 9.38 13.56 8.10
CA GLY A 290 10.76 13.07 7.96
C GLY A 290 11.07 11.80 8.76
N GLY A 291 10.12 11.27 9.53
CA GLY A 291 10.24 9.99 10.23
C GLY A 291 10.17 8.80 9.26
N GLU A 292 10.29 7.56 9.75
CA GLU A 292 10.30 6.35 8.91
C GLU A 292 8.91 5.77 8.61
N GLY A 293 7.87 6.19 9.33
CA GLY A 293 6.49 5.70 9.22
C GLY A 293 6.41 4.17 9.18
N CYS A 294 5.68 3.65 8.19
CA CYS A 294 5.54 2.20 7.96
C CYS A 294 6.80 1.56 7.33
N TRP A 295 7.94 2.24 7.28
CA TRP A 295 9.17 1.64 6.77
C TRP A 295 10.21 1.36 7.85
N ALA A 296 9.89 1.70 9.10
CA ALA A 296 10.71 1.34 10.24
C ALA A 296 10.77 -0.19 10.37
N LEU A 297 11.98 -0.70 10.55
CA LEU A 297 12.23 -2.08 10.96
C LEU A 297 11.90 -2.16 12.46
N ARG A 298 10.62 -2.30 12.77
CA ARG A 298 10.18 -2.63 14.12
C ARG A 298 10.22 -4.16 14.23
N SER A 299 11.07 -4.62 15.13
CA SER A 299 11.35 -6.00 15.52
C SER A 299 11.16 -6.15 17.02
#